data_AF-A0A512NIY6-F1
#
_entry.id   AF-A0A512NIY6-F1
#
_cell.length_a   1.000
_cell.length_b   1.000
_cell.length_c   1.000
_cell.angle_alpha   90.00
_cell.angle_beta   90.00
_cell.angle_gamma   90.00
#
_symmetry.space_group_name_H-M   'P 1'
#
loop_
_entity.id
_entity.type
_entity.pdbx_description
1 polymer ?
#
loop_
_entity_poly.entity_id
_entity_poly.type
_entity_poly.pdbx_seq_one_letter_code
_entity_poly.pdbx_strand_id
1 'polypeptide(L)'
;MARLFRAGELSGVWVPDAVHEAVRDLVRGRTTAAEDAPRKRQQLLSFLLRHGRFFSGGDHWTRAHRRWLAEQSFDHAAQQIVFQDAVATIEDAVERQRRLEEQLANLVRTWSMTPVVAAYQAMRGVSFLVAVTFAAEIETCAASTRHVNSCRSSAWCLPAPRPPTGKSSPATTCSTAA
;
A
#
# COMPACT_ATOMS: atom_id res chain seq x y z
N MET A 1 1.08 -37.98 -5.06
CA MET A 1 0.89 -36.96 -3.99
C MET A 1 1.15 -37.46 -2.57
N ALA A 2 1.01 -38.76 -2.25
CA ALA A 2 1.21 -39.27 -0.89
C ALA A 2 2.67 -39.42 -0.40
N ARG A 3 3.69 -39.27 -1.27
CA ARG A 3 5.11 -39.38 -0.87
C ARG A 3 5.64 -38.14 -0.14
N LEU A 4 5.24 -36.95 -0.56
CA LEU A 4 5.70 -35.68 0.03
C LEU A 4 5.12 -35.44 1.43
N PHE A 5 3.88 -35.88 1.70
CA PHE A 5 3.27 -35.81 3.03
C PHE A 5 3.95 -36.76 4.03
N ARG A 6 4.39 -37.95 3.59
CA ARG A 6 5.12 -38.90 4.43
C ARG A 6 6.58 -38.51 4.69
N ALA A 7 7.19 -37.70 3.82
CA ALA A 7 8.57 -37.23 3.96
C ALA A 7 8.70 -36.05 4.95
N GLY A 8 7.60 -35.49 5.46
CA GLY A 8 7.64 -34.31 6.33
C GLY A 8 8.07 -33.02 5.64
N GLU A 9 8.21 -33.03 4.31
CA GLU A 9 8.70 -31.93 3.49
C GLU A 9 7.61 -30.90 3.11
N LEU A 10 6.40 -31.04 3.65
CA LEU A 10 5.35 -30.04 3.46
C LEU A 10 5.55 -28.91 4.47
N SER A 11 6.17 -27.83 4.00
CA SER A 11 6.19 -26.55 4.71
C SER A 11 4.76 -26.02 4.82
N GLY A 12 4.30 -25.78 6.05
CA GLY A 12 3.01 -25.16 6.30
C GLY A 12 2.92 -23.81 5.57
N VAL A 13 1.99 -23.71 4.62
CA VAL A 13 1.67 -22.44 3.98
C VAL A 13 0.98 -21.57 5.04
N TRP A 14 1.53 -20.39 5.31
CA TRP A 14 0.86 -19.42 6.17
C TRP A 14 -0.43 -18.97 5.50
N VAL A 15 -1.55 -19.17 6.21
CA VAL A 15 -2.87 -18.73 5.78
C VAL A 15 -3.18 -17.43 6.54
N PRO A 16 -3.50 -16.32 5.84
CA PRO A 16 -3.94 -15.10 6.50
C PRO A 16 -5.12 -15.35 7.43
N ASP A 17 -5.13 -14.67 8.57
CA ASP A 17 -6.28 -14.69 9.46
C ASP A 17 -7.48 -13.94 8.83
N ALA A 18 -8.68 -14.18 9.37
CA ALA A 18 -9.91 -13.57 8.85
C ALA A 18 -9.90 -12.03 8.90
N VAL A 19 -9.14 -11.45 9.84
CA VAL A 19 -9.02 -10.00 9.99
C VAL A 19 -8.17 -9.44 8.85
N HIS A 20 -7.05 -10.08 8.52
CA HIS A 20 -6.16 -9.71 7.43
C HIS A 20 -6.87 -9.76 6.07
N GLU A 21 -7.69 -10.78 5.81
CA GLU A 21 -8.48 -10.85 4.57
C GLU A 21 -9.54 -9.73 4.50
N ALA A 22 -10.21 -9.43 5.62
CA ALA A 22 -11.16 -8.31 5.68
C ALA A 22 -10.50 -6.95 5.39
N VAL A 23 -9.27 -6.72 5.88
CA VAL A 23 -8.50 -5.51 5.55
C VAL A 23 -8.15 -5.48 4.06
N ARG A 24 -7.77 -6.63 3.49
CA ARG A 24 -7.44 -6.74 2.07
C ARG A 24 -8.65 -6.41 1.19
N ASP A 25 -9.83 -6.87 1.54
CA ASP A 25 -11.07 -6.53 0.83
C ASP A 25 -11.39 -5.03 0.89
N LEU A 26 -11.13 -4.38 2.03
CA LEU A 26 -11.27 -2.93 2.15
C LEU A 26 -10.27 -2.19 1.25
N VAL A 27 -9.00 -2.64 1.20
CA VAL A 27 -7.97 -2.07 0.32
C VAL A 27 -8.36 -2.23 -1.16
N ARG A 28 -8.83 -3.41 -1.57
CA ARG A 28 -9.35 -3.67 -2.92
C ARG A 28 -10.53 -2.75 -3.25
N GLY A 29 -11.49 -2.63 -2.33
CA GLY A 29 -12.64 -1.74 -2.49
C GLY A 29 -12.25 -0.28 -2.66
N ARG A 30 -11.24 0.19 -1.91
CA ARG A 30 -10.69 1.54 -2.07
C ARG A 30 -10.00 1.72 -3.42
N THR A 31 -9.24 0.73 -3.90
CA THR A 31 -8.60 0.78 -5.22
C THR A 31 -9.64 0.93 -6.33
N THR A 32 -10.71 0.12 -6.29
CA THR A 32 -11.84 0.26 -7.23
C THR A 32 -12.44 1.67 -7.17
N ALA A 33 -12.69 2.20 -5.97
CA ALA A 33 -13.23 3.56 -5.81
C ALA A 33 -12.27 4.66 -6.33
N ALA A 34 -10.97 4.48 -6.18
CA ALA A 34 -9.97 5.42 -6.68
C ALA A 34 -9.91 5.47 -8.22
N GLU A 35 -10.27 4.37 -8.89
CA GLU A 35 -10.35 4.33 -10.35
C GLU A 35 -11.65 4.93 -10.91
N ASP A 36 -12.68 5.14 -10.09
CA ASP A 36 -13.98 5.66 -10.54
C ASP A 36 -13.90 7.14 -10.90
N ALA A 37 -13.32 7.96 -10.02
CA ALA A 37 -13.29 9.42 -10.21
C ALA A 37 -12.59 9.83 -11.54
N PRO A 38 -11.41 9.31 -11.90
CA PRO A 38 -10.78 9.62 -13.20
C PRO A 38 -11.66 9.23 -14.40
N ARG A 39 -12.33 8.08 -14.35
CA ARG A 39 -13.23 7.64 -15.43
C ARG A 39 -14.41 8.58 -15.60
N LYS A 40 -15.07 8.97 -14.51
CA LYS A 40 -16.21 9.92 -14.53
C LYS A 40 -15.79 11.31 -15.01
N ARG A 41 -14.62 11.76 -14.57
CA ARG A 41 -14.00 13.01 -15.05
C ARG A 41 -13.80 13.01 -16.56
N GLN A 42 -13.24 11.92 -17.11
CA GLN A 42 -13.06 11.78 -18.55
C GLN A 42 -14.40 11.77 -19.32
N GLN A 43 -15.43 11.12 -18.76
CA GLN A 43 -16.78 11.11 -19.34
C GLN A 43 -17.38 12.52 -19.41
N LEU A 44 -17.25 13.32 -18.34
CA LEU A 44 -17.70 14.71 -18.33
C LEU A 44 -16.94 15.57 -19.35
N LEU A 45 -15.61 15.45 -19.42
CA LEU A 45 -14.81 16.17 -20.41
C LEU A 45 -15.22 15.80 -21.83
N SER A 46 -15.48 14.52 -22.09
CA SER A 46 -15.95 14.04 -23.40
C SER A 46 -17.33 14.61 -23.75
N PHE A 47 -18.23 14.72 -22.76
CA PHE A 47 -19.52 15.38 -22.94
C PHE A 47 -19.36 16.85 -23.31
N LEU A 48 -18.55 17.60 -22.57
CA LEU A 48 -18.28 19.02 -22.83
C LEU A 48 -17.68 19.26 -24.22
N LEU A 49 -16.75 18.41 -24.66
CA LEU A 49 -16.14 18.49 -25.98
C LEU A 49 -17.16 18.30 -27.11
N ARG A 50 -18.12 17.38 -26.97
CA ARG A 50 -19.19 17.19 -27.96
C ARG A 50 -20.10 18.40 -28.12
N HIS A 51 -20.17 19.27 -27.11
CA HIS A 51 -20.93 20.51 -27.12
C HIS A 51 -20.06 21.74 -27.41
N GLY A 52 -18.81 21.55 -27.86
CA GLY A 52 -17.90 22.64 -28.23
C GLY A 52 -17.38 23.47 -27.06
N ARG A 53 -17.47 22.95 -25.83
CA ARG A 53 -16.99 23.62 -24.62
C ARG A 53 -15.58 23.13 -24.30
N PHE A 54 -14.62 24.05 -24.26
CA PHE A 54 -13.24 23.76 -23.86
C PHE A 54 -12.78 24.75 -22.79
N PHE A 55 -11.94 24.26 -21.88
CA PHE A 55 -11.34 25.07 -20.83
C PHE A 55 -9.92 25.46 -21.25
N SER A 56 -9.61 26.75 -21.28
CA SER A 56 -8.28 27.29 -21.62
C SER A 56 -7.51 27.85 -20.41
N GLY A 57 -8.10 27.81 -19.22
CA GLY A 57 -7.56 28.43 -18.01
C GLY A 57 -6.53 27.59 -17.24
N GLY A 58 -5.85 26.65 -17.91
CA GLY A 58 -4.85 25.75 -17.31
C GLY A 58 -5.40 24.35 -16.99
N ASP A 59 -4.94 23.78 -15.88
CA ASP A 59 -5.23 22.39 -15.53
C ASP A 59 -6.68 22.15 -15.10
N HIS A 60 -7.21 21.00 -15.49
CA HIS A 60 -8.52 20.52 -15.08
C HIS A 60 -8.56 20.15 -13.58
N TRP A 61 -9.77 20.21 -13.01
CA TRP A 61 -10.08 19.88 -11.61
C TRP A 61 -9.49 20.80 -10.55
N THR A 62 -8.84 21.89 -10.97
CA THR A 62 -8.43 23.01 -10.12
C THR A 62 -9.63 23.85 -9.68
N ARG A 63 -9.42 24.78 -8.73
CA ARG A 63 -10.45 25.74 -8.32
C ARG A 63 -10.97 26.59 -9.48
N ALA A 64 -10.08 26.94 -10.42
CA ALA A 64 -10.45 27.67 -11.63
C ALA A 64 -11.38 26.84 -12.53
N HIS A 65 -11.02 25.58 -12.78
CA HIS A 65 -11.87 24.66 -13.55
C HIS A 65 -13.24 24.45 -12.89
N ARG A 66 -13.31 24.32 -11.56
CA ARG A 66 -14.59 24.18 -10.84
C ARG A 66 -15.50 25.40 -10.98
N ARG A 67 -14.94 26.62 -10.93
CA ARG A 67 -15.70 27.86 -11.18
C ARG A 67 -16.23 27.90 -12.61
N TRP A 68 -15.37 27.58 -13.58
CA TRP A 68 -15.76 27.50 -14.98
C TRP A 68 -16.88 26.48 -15.21
N LEU A 69 -16.82 25.29 -14.58
CA LEU A 69 -17.89 24.30 -14.65
C LEU A 69 -19.23 24.84 -14.10
N ALA A 70 -19.20 25.60 -12.99
CA ALA A 70 -20.39 26.21 -12.40
C ALA A 70 -21.03 27.29 -13.29
N GLU A 71 -20.25 27.91 -14.17
CA GLU A 71 -20.71 28.91 -15.14
C GLU A 71 -21.30 28.29 -16.42
N GLN A 72 -21.22 26.96 -16.59
CA GLN A 72 -21.74 26.31 -17.79
C GLN A 72 -23.27 26.17 -17.75
N SER A 73 -23.90 26.63 -18.82
CA SER A 73 -25.32 26.43 -19.09
C SER A 73 -25.52 25.87 -20.50
N PHE A 74 -26.51 24.99 -20.64
CA PHE A 74 -26.94 24.42 -21.91
C PHE A 74 -28.31 24.95 -22.30
N ASP A 75 -28.54 25.11 -23.61
CA ASP A 75 -29.80 25.61 -24.15
C ASP A 75 -30.95 24.62 -23.93
N HIS A 76 -30.66 23.32 -23.96
CA HIS A 76 -31.65 22.28 -23.78
C HIS A 76 -31.62 21.70 -22.36
N ALA A 77 -32.78 21.68 -21.69
CA ALA A 77 -32.91 21.23 -20.30
C ALA A 77 -32.37 19.81 -20.06
N ALA A 78 -32.56 18.87 -21.01
CA ALA A 78 -32.05 17.51 -20.86
C ALA A 78 -30.51 17.46 -20.82
N GLN A 79 -29.83 18.34 -21.56
CA GLN A 79 -28.36 18.45 -21.52
C GLN A 79 -27.89 19.03 -20.19
N GLN A 80 -28.61 20.02 -19.66
CA GLN A 80 -28.31 20.60 -18.35
C GLN A 80 -28.45 19.54 -17.24
N ILE A 81 -29.49 18.71 -17.27
CA ILE A 81 -29.70 17.64 -16.29
C ILE A 81 -28.54 16.64 -16.32
N VAL A 82 -28.16 16.15 -17.50
CA VAL A 82 -27.04 15.21 -17.67
C VAL A 82 -25.72 15.82 -17.20
N PHE A 83 -25.49 17.11 -17.47
CA PHE A 83 -24.30 17.81 -17.02
C PHE A 83 -24.22 17.88 -15.47
N GLN A 84 -25.31 18.27 -14.82
CA GLN A 84 -25.36 18.38 -13.36
C GLN A 84 -25.23 17.00 -12.69
N ASP A 85 -25.90 15.98 -13.22
CA ASP A 85 -25.76 14.59 -12.77
C ASP A 85 -24.32 14.08 -12.90
N ALA A 86 -23.65 14.38 -14.01
CA ALA A 86 -22.25 13.99 -14.21
C ALA A 86 -21.30 14.69 -13.23
N VAL A 87 -21.54 15.97 -12.91
CA VAL A 87 -20.77 16.70 -11.89
C VAL A 87 -20.99 16.08 -10.51
N ALA A 88 -22.24 15.86 -10.11
CA ALA A 88 -22.59 15.24 -8.83
C ALA A 88 -21.97 13.83 -8.69
N THR A 89 -22.04 13.01 -9.73
CA THR A 89 -21.44 11.67 -9.76
C THR A 89 -19.93 11.69 -9.54
N ILE A 90 -19.22 12.72 -10.04
CA ILE A 90 -17.78 12.87 -9.80
C ILE A 90 -17.52 13.22 -8.33
N GLU A 91 -18.31 14.12 -7.76
CA GLU A 91 -18.20 14.52 -6.35
C GLU A 91 -18.46 13.33 -5.43
N ASP A 92 -19.51 12.55 -5.70
CA ASP A 92 -19.83 11.32 -4.97
C ASP A 92 -18.71 10.28 -5.07
N ALA A 93 -18.08 10.11 -6.24
CA ALA A 93 -16.96 9.19 -6.41
C ALA A 93 -15.74 9.62 -5.58
N VAL A 94 -15.41 10.92 -5.57
CA VAL A 94 -14.31 11.46 -4.77
C VAL A 94 -14.61 11.32 -3.28
N GLU A 95 -15.83 11.60 -2.85
CA GLU A 95 -16.26 11.50 -1.46
C GLU A 95 -16.28 10.04 -0.98
N ARG A 96 -16.75 9.12 -1.84
CA ARG A 96 -16.68 7.67 -1.58
C ARG A 96 -15.23 7.22 -1.39
N GLN A 97 -14.32 7.67 -2.24
CA GLN A 97 -12.89 7.35 -2.09
C GLN A 97 -12.34 7.89 -0.76
N ARG A 98 -12.61 9.16 -0.43
CA ARG A 98 -12.16 9.79 0.83
C ARG A 98 -12.66 9.03 2.06
N ARG A 99 -13.95 8.69 2.08
CA ARG A 99 -14.56 7.93 3.18
C ARG A 99 -13.90 6.57 3.39
N LEU A 100 -13.58 5.85 2.30
CA LEU A 100 -12.87 4.56 2.38
C LEU A 100 -11.43 4.73 2.89
N GLU A 101 -10.73 5.78 2.47
CA GLU A 101 -9.39 6.09 2.97
C GLU A 101 -9.38 6.40 4.47
N GLU A 102 -10.40 7.13 4.95
CA GLU A 102 -10.56 7.42 6.39
C GLU A 102 -10.87 6.17 7.21
N GLN A 103 -11.77 5.32 6.72
CA GLN A 103 -12.07 4.03 7.36
C GLN A 103 -10.83 3.15 7.43
N LEU A 104 -10.05 3.09 6.34
CA LEU A 104 -8.81 2.34 6.29
C LEU A 104 -7.77 2.90 7.30
N ALA A 105 -7.63 4.22 7.37
CA ALA A 105 -6.72 4.87 8.32
C ALA A 105 -7.08 4.59 9.79
N ASN A 106 -8.37 4.51 10.10
CA ASN A 106 -8.84 4.16 11.45
C ASN A 106 -8.62 2.67 11.76
N LEU A 107 -8.93 1.78 10.81
CA LEU A 107 -8.81 0.34 11.00
C LEU A 107 -7.35 -0.08 11.15
N VAL A 108 -6.44 0.50 10.36
CA VAL A 108 -5.01 0.15 10.43
C VAL A 108 -4.44 0.37 11.82
N ARG A 109 -4.93 1.34 12.61
CA ARG A 109 -4.43 1.59 13.99
C ARG A 109 -4.66 0.45 14.97
N THR A 110 -5.71 -0.34 14.75
CA THR A 110 -6.05 -1.50 15.60
C THR A 110 -5.57 -2.81 15.00
N TRP A 111 -5.01 -2.76 13.79
CA TRP A 111 -4.56 -3.93 13.06
C TRP A 111 -3.15 -4.36 13.50
N SER A 112 -2.94 -5.68 13.63
CA SER A 112 -1.68 -6.28 14.08
C SER A 112 -0.48 -5.90 13.20
N MET A 113 -0.70 -5.54 11.93
CA MET A 113 0.33 -5.13 10.98
C MET A 113 0.70 -3.64 11.03
N THR A 114 0.19 -2.87 12.00
CA THR A 114 0.57 -1.46 12.19
C THR A 114 2.10 -1.24 12.17
N PRO A 115 2.93 -2.04 12.86
CA PRO A 115 4.39 -1.83 12.86
C PRO A 115 5.01 -2.04 11.47
N VAL A 116 4.46 -2.95 10.67
CA VAL A 116 4.92 -3.23 9.30
C VAL A 116 4.56 -2.07 8.38
N VAL A 117 3.34 -1.54 8.50
CA VAL A 117 2.92 -0.34 7.76
C VAL A 117 3.84 0.84 8.10
N ALA A 118 4.15 1.05 9.39
CA ALA A 118 5.07 2.12 9.82
C ALA A 118 6.48 1.93 9.26
N ALA A 119 7.00 0.69 9.22
CA ALA A 119 8.29 0.39 8.62
C ALA A 119 8.32 0.73 7.11
N TYR A 120 7.25 0.41 6.38
CA TYR A 120 7.14 0.79 4.97
C TYR A 120 7.07 2.30 4.77
N GLN A 121 6.34 3.03 5.63
CA GLN A 121 6.27 4.49 5.57
C GLN A 121 7.60 5.19 5.88
N ALA A 122 8.51 4.56 6.61
CA ALA A 122 9.85 5.10 6.86
C ALA A 122 10.72 5.13 5.58
N MET A 123 10.35 4.38 4.55
CA MET A 123 11.02 4.43 3.26
C MET A 123 10.62 5.69 2.48
N ARG A 124 11.61 6.37 1.90
CA ARG A 124 11.39 7.62 1.17
C ARG A 124 10.43 7.42 0.00
N GLY A 125 9.35 8.21 -0.01
CA GLY A 125 8.36 8.22 -1.10
C GLY A 125 7.21 7.22 -0.95
N VAL A 126 7.15 6.45 0.14
CA VAL A 126 6.04 5.54 0.40
C VAL A 126 4.93 6.27 1.14
N SER A 127 3.78 6.42 0.47
CA SER A 127 2.57 6.96 1.12
C SER A 127 1.94 5.94 2.05
N PHE A 128 1.12 6.41 3.00
CA PHE A 128 0.35 5.53 3.89
C PHE A 128 -0.43 4.45 3.13
N LEU A 129 -1.17 4.85 2.10
CA LEU A 129 -2.02 3.93 1.33
C LEU A 129 -1.18 2.87 0.60
N VAL A 130 -0.04 3.27 0.06
CA VAL A 130 0.90 2.33 -0.60
C VAL A 130 1.48 1.35 0.43
N ALA A 131 1.88 1.83 1.61
CA ALA A 131 2.36 0.97 2.70
C ALA A 131 1.30 -0.05 3.16
N VAL A 132 0.04 0.38 3.30
CA VAL A 132 -1.06 -0.50 3.71
C VAL A 132 -1.35 -1.54 2.64
N THR A 133 -1.39 -1.15 1.36
CA THR A 133 -1.56 -2.10 0.25
C THR A 133 -0.43 -3.13 0.23
N PHE A 134 0.81 -2.71 0.44
CA PHE A 134 1.94 -3.64 0.52
C PHE A 134 1.85 -4.58 1.72
N ALA A 135 1.50 -4.07 2.90
CA ALA A 135 1.31 -4.91 4.09
C ALA A 135 0.16 -5.92 3.92
N ALA A 136 -0.89 -5.55 3.19
CA ALA A 136 -2.03 -6.43 2.92
C ALA A 136 -1.75 -7.48 1.83
N GLU A 137 -0.94 -7.19 0.82
CA GLU A 137 -0.74 -8.09 -0.33
C GLU A 137 0.56 -8.91 -0.23
N ILE A 138 1.67 -8.34 0.28
CA ILE A 138 3.00 -8.99 0.21
C ILE A 138 3.21 -10.05 1.29
N GLU A 139 2.61 -9.92 2.48
CA GLU A 139 2.84 -10.90 3.57
C GLU A 139 2.27 -12.30 3.26
N THR A 140 1.37 -12.42 2.26
CA THR A 140 0.99 -13.71 1.67
C THR A 140 2.12 -14.34 0.85
N CYS A 141 2.93 -13.54 0.14
CA CYS A 141 4.07 -14.04 -0.65
C CYS A 141 5.30 -14.32 0.22
N ALA A 142 5.61 -13.47 1.20
CA ALA A 142 6.84 -13.59 1.99
C ALA A 142 6.82 -14.77 2.99
N ALA A 143 5.65 -15.28 3.37
CA ALA A 143 5.56 -16.48 4.18
C ALA A 143 5.93 -17.77 3.43
N SER A 144 5.94 -17.74 2.09
CA SER A 144 6.53 -18.81 1.26
C SER A 144 8.07 -18.80 1.29
N THR A 145 8.68 -17.67 1.66
CA THR A 145 10.15 -17.47 1.56
C THR A 145 10.85 -17.27 2.91
N ARG A 146 10.12 -17.16 4.03
CA ARG A 146 10.71 -17.12 5.38
C ARG A 146 10.98 -18.52 5.93
N HIS A 147 11.79 -19.31 5.21
CA HIS A 147 12.48 -20.49 5.73
C HIS A 147 14.00 -20.36 5.53
N VAL A 148 14.57 -19.23 5.94
CA VAL A 148 16.00 -19.11 6.25
C VAL A 148 16.08 -18.70 7.71
N ASN A 149 16.03 -19.69 8.60
CA ASN A 149 16.74 -19.70 9.87
C ASN A 149 16.49 -21.03 10.59
N SER A 150 16.96 -22.12 9.99
CA SER A 150 17.30 -23.36 10.70
C SER A 150 18.22 -24.22 9.85
N CYS A 151 19.43 -23.72 9.56
CA CYS A 151 20.57 -24.58 9.26
C CYS A 151 21.76 -24.08 10.06
N ARG A 152 21.71 -24.37 11.36
CA ARG A 152 22.94 -24.67 12.10
C ARG A 152 23.49 -25.94 11.46
N SER A 153 24.62 -25.78 10.77
CA SER A 153 25.48 -26.81 10.18
C SER A 153 25.54 -26.80 8.65
N SER A 154 26.78 -26.57 8.20
CA SER A 154 27.40 -26.93 6.92
C SER A 154 27.09 -26.09 5.67
N ALA A 155 28.10 -25.31 5.30
CA ALA A 155 28.68 -25.21 3.95
C ALA A 155 28.58 -23.87 3.20
N TRP A 156 28.26 -22.74 3.84
CA TRP A 156 28.61 -21.43 3.28
C TRP A 156 28.96 -20.43 4.39
N CYS A 157 30.15 -20.60 4.97
CA CYS A 157 30.84 -19.53 5.68
C CYS A 157 32.16 -19.28 4.95
N LEU A 158 32.28 -18.13 4.31
CA LEU A 158 33.58 -17.60 3.90
C LEU A 158 34.46 -17.47 5.15
N PRO A 159 35.73 -17.90 5.13
CA PRO A 159 36.57 -17.86 6.32
C PRO A 159 37.00 -16.42 6.61
N ALA A 160 36.72 -15.96 7.84
CA ALA A 160 37.40 -14.80 8.42
C ALA A 160 38.87 -15.15 8.73
N PRO A 161 39.82 -14.19 8.62
CA PRO A 161 41.22 -14.45 8.89
C PRO A 161 41.46 -14.78 10.38
N ARG A 162 42.28 -15.80 10.64
CA ARG A 162 42.66 -16.21 12.01
C ARG A 162 43.63 -15.20 12.63
N PRO A 163 43.53 -14.91 13.94
CA PRO A 163 44.58 -14.20 14.66
C PRO A 163 45.78 -15.14 14.95
N PRO A 164 47.01 -14.62 15.04
CA PRO A 164 48.19 -15.42 15.32
C PRO A 164 48.21 -15.92 16.77
N THR A 165 48.52 -17.20 16.94
CA THR A 165 48.77 -17.84 18.24
C THR A 165 50.25 -17.76 18.60
N GLY A 166 50.55 -17.32 19.81
CA GLY A 166 51.90 -17.33 20.39
C GLY A 166 51.87 -17.37 21.92
N LYS A 167 52.26 -18.53 22.47
CA LYS A 167 52.59 -18.83 23.88
C LYS A 167 53.74 -17.90 24.38
N SER A 168 54.05 -17.61 25.64
CA SER A 168 53.59 -17.98 26.99
C SER A 168 54.41 -17.16 28.02
N SER A 169 53.78 -16.76 29.14
CA SER A 169 54.33 -16.53 30.51
C SER A 169 55.30 -15.37 30.79
N PRO A 170 55.54 -14.99 32.07
CA PRO A 170 54.61 -14.77 33.20
C PRO A 170 54.91 -13.46 34.00
N ALA A 171 54.12 -13.25 35.07
CA ALA A 171 54.37 -12.39 36.25
C ALA A 171 54.18 -10.87 36.12
N THR A 172 53.26 -10.31 36.91
CA THR A 172 53.58 -9.58 38.16
C THR A 172 52.35 -8.80 38.65
N THR A 173 52.14 -8.97 39.95
CA THR A 173 51.29 -8.32 40.97
C THR A 173 50.97 -6.82 40.90
N CYS A 174 49.97 -6.47 41.73
CA CYS A 174 49.44 -5.16 42.18
C CYS A 174 48.31 -4.58 41.30
N SER A 175 47.19 -4.05 41.83
CA SER A 175 46.93 -3.49 43.16
C SER A 175 45.45 -3.58 43.52
N THR A 176 45.21 -3.69 44.82
CA THR A 176 43.94 -3.64 45.54
C THR A 176 43.56 -2.18 45.86
N ALA A 177 42.24 -1.96 45.93
CA ALA A 177 41.48 -1.01 46.78
C ALA A 177 41.52 0.51 46.55
N ALA A 178 40.29 1.03 46.78
CA ALA A 178 39.89 2.33 47.31
C ALA A 178 39.99 3.55 46.40
#